data_AF-A0A2M9YBA8-F1
#
_entry.id   AF-A0A2M9YBA8-F1
#
_cell.length_a   1.000
_cell.length_b   1.000
_cell.length_c   1.000
_cell.angle_alpha   90.00
_cell.angle_beta   90.00
_cell.angle_gamma   90.00
#
_symmetry.space_group_name_H-M   'P 1'
#
loop_
_entity.id
_entity.type
_entity.pdbx_description
1 polymer ?
#
loop_
_entity_poly.entity_id
_entity_poly.type
_entity_poly.pdbx_seq_one_letter_code
_entity_poly.pdbx_strand_id
1 'polypeptide(L)'
;MQTNQSVSFSTRVVQVCLFLAAAIAIFGGSLQMYLGEPTVSPRLDNVHRFMAGIYLSMGLICFWAAYTVRIQRTLVYLIALGIFIAALGRILSISIVGLPEPPELWIGYLTPEILLPIILAIAQSRRKEIQ
;
A
#
# COMPACT_ATOMS: atom_id res chain seq x y z
N MET A 1 15.67 -2.80 35.19
CA MET A 1 16.34 -3.04 33.90
C MET A 1 15.27 -3.21 32.83
N GLN A 2 15.02 -2.19 32.01
CA GLN A 2 14.16 -2.36 30.83
C GLN A 2 14.95 -3.22 29.84
N THR A 3 14.52 -4.46 29.64
CA THR A 3 15.10 -5.31 28.61
C THR A 3 14.86 -4.60 27.27
N ASN A 4 15.94 -4.18 26.63
CA ASN A 4 15.90 -3.76 25.23
C ASN A 4 15.48 -4.99 24.41
N GLN A 5 14.17 -5.21 24.32
CA GLN A 5 13.57 -6.24 23.49
C GLN A 5 13.90 -5.85 22.04
N SER A 6 14.98 -6.42 21.52
CA SER A 6 15.42 -6.24 20.15
C SER A 6 14.24 -6.56 19.24
N VAL A 7 13.87 -5.63 18.36
CA VAL A 7 12.78 -5.86 17.41
C VAL A 7 13.09 -7.12 16.61
N SER A 8 12.23 -8.13 16.69
CA SER A 8 12.37 -9.36 15.91
C SER A 8 12.50 -9.03 14.42
N PHE A 9 13.36 -9.76 13.70
CA PHE A 9 13.63 -9.55 12.27
C PHE A 9 12.33 -9.46 11.44
N SER A 10 11.37 -10.35 11.66
CA SER A 10 10.07 -10.33 10.97
C SER A 10 9.28 -9.03 11.22
N THR A 11 9.38 -8.47 12.43
CA THR A 11 8.73 -7.18 12.75
C THR A 11 9.39 -6.03 12.01
N ARG A 12 10.73 -6.05 11.87
CA ARG A 12 11.44 -5.05 11.07
C ARG A 12 11.05 -5.14 9.59
N VAL A 13 10.93 -6.35 9.04
CA VAL A 13 10.48 -6.54 7.65
C VAL A 13 9.08 -5.95 7.44
N VAL A 14 8.12 -6.29 8.29
CA VAL A 14 6.76 -5.72 8.23
C VAL A 14 6.80 -4.20 8.31
N GLN A 15 7.58 -3.65 9.24
CA GLN A 15 7.72 -2.21 9.43
C GLN A 15 8.28 -1.52 8.17
N VAL A 16 9.32 -2.08 7.56
CA VAL A 16 9.90 -1.55 6.31
C VAL A 16 8.90 -1.63 5.16
N CYS A 17 8.21 -2.75 4.98
CA CYS A 17 7.17 -2.90 3.96
C CYS A 17 6.04 -1.88 4.12
N LEU A 18 5.59 -1.63 5.35
CA LEU A 18 4.56 -0.63 5.62
C LEU A 18 5.04 0.80 5.37
N PHE A 19 6.30 1.12 5.69
CA PHE A 19 6.87 2.43 5.35
C PHE A 19 7.04 2.62 3.84
N LEU A 20 7.43 1.58 3.11
CA LEU A 20 7.49 1.63 1.64
C LEU A 20 6.10 1.84 1.04
N ALA A 21 5.10 1.08 1.50
CA ALA A 21 3.71 1.26 1.10
C ALA A 21 3.20 2.68 1.42
N ALA A 22 3.53 3.20 2.60
CA ALA A 22 3.20 4.56 3.01
C ALA A 22 3.82 5.61 2.08
N ALA A 23 5.12 5.48 1.77
CA ALA A 23 5.80 6.40 0.87
C ALA A 23 5.15 6.38 -0.52
N ILE A 24 4.96 5.21 -1.11
CA ILE A 24 4.34 5.07 -2.45
C ILE A 24 2.95 5.72 -2.46
N ALA A 25 2.11 5.44 -1.46
CA ALA A 25 0.76 5.95 -1.40
C ALA A 25 0.68 7.44 -1.09
N ILE A 26 1.57 7.98 -0.23
CA ILE A 26 1.62 9.42 0.05
C ILE A 26 2.09 10.19 -1.18
N PHE A 27 3.19 9.78 -1.80
CA PHE A 27 3.72 10.47 -2.98
C PHE A 27 2.80 10.28 -4.18
N GLY A 28 2.37 9.06 -4.46
CA GLY A 28 1.48 8.72 -5.57
C GLY A 28 0.11 9.38 -5.42
N GLY A 29 -0.51 9.31 -4.24
CA GLY A 29 -1.80 9.93 -3.96
C GLY A 29 -1.75 11.45 -4.02
N SER A 30 -0.71 12.09 -3.48
CA SER A 30 -0.54 13.54 -3.58
C SER A 30 -0.36 14.00 -5.03
N LEU A 31 0.47 13.29 -5.80
CA LEU A 31 0.73 13.60 -7.20
C LEU A 31 -0.53 13.45 -8.06
N GLN A 32 -1.25 12.33 -7.92
CA GLN A 32 -2.52 12.09 -8.63
C GLN A 32 -3.60 13.10 -8.23
N MET A 33 -3.64 13.51 -6.96
CA MET A 33 -4.60 14.52 -6.50
C MET A 33 -4.30 15.91 -7.08
N TYR A 34 -3.03 16.25 -7.24
CA TYR A 34 -2.61 17.52 -7.85
C TYR A 34 -2.87 17.53 -9.37
N LEU A 35 -2.35 16.54 -10.09
CA LEU A 35 -2.47 16.45 -11.54
C LEU A 35 -3.93 16.24 -11.97
N GLY A 36 -4.64 15.30 -11.32
CA GLY A 36 -5.94 14.83 -11.79
C GLY A 36 -5.86 14.26 -13.21
N GLU A 37 -7.02 14.17 -13.86
CA GLU A 37 -7.13 13.76 -15.27
C GLU A 37 -8.02 14.77 -16.04
N PRO A 38 -7.53 16.01 -16.27
CA PRO A 38 -8.35 17.12 -16.73
C PRO A 38 -8.83 16.99 -18.18
N THR A 39 -8.22 16.09 -18.96
CA THR A 39 -8.48 15.89 -20.40
C THR A 39 -9.70 15.03 -20.69
N VAL A 40 -10.30 14.39 -19.67
CA VAL A 40 -11.40 13.44 -19.86
C VAL A 40 -12.76 14.13 -19.72
N SER A 41 -13.41 14.00 -18.55
CA SER A 41 -14.64 14.71 -18.24
C SER A 41 -14.58 15.22 -16.80
N PRO A 42 -15.21 16.36 -16.47
CA PRO A 42 -15.22 16.87 -15.09
C PRO A 42 -15.72 15.85 -14.07
N ARG A 43 -16.64 14.96 -14.45
CA ARG A 43 -17.13 13.87 -13.61
C ARG A 43 -16.03 12.85 -13.29
N LEU A 44 -15.26 12.43 -14.29
CA LEU A 44 -14.20 11.44 -14.12
C LEU A 44 -12.98 12.05 -13.41
N ASP A 45 -12.60 13.29 -13.72
CA ASP A 45 -11.54 14.00 -13.00
C ASP A 45 -11.88 14.16 -11.50
N ASN A 46 -13.13 14.52 -11.18
CA ASN A 46 -13.58 14.65 -9.80
C ASN A 46 -13.45 13.32 -9.03
N VAL A 47 -13.89 12.21 -9.63
CA VAL A 47 -13.75 10.86 -9.03
C VAL A 47 -12.28 10.46 -8.92
N HIS A 48 -11.45 10.77 -9.91
CA HIS A 48 -10.01 10.48 -9.88
C HIS A 48 -9.34 11.20 -8.71
N ARG A 49 -9.55 12.52 -8.56
CA ARG A 49 -8.97 13.31 -7.46
C ARG A 49 -9.47 12.85 -6.10
N PHE A 50 -10.74 12.46 -6.00
CA PHE A 50 -11.29 11.86 -4.78
C PHE A 50 -10.59 10.53 -4.43
N MET A 51 -10.45 9.62 -5.40
CA MET A 51 -9.73 8.35 -5.22
C MET A 51 -8.25 8.58 -4.86
N ALA A 52 -7.60 9.58 -5.45
CA ALA A 52 -6.24 9.97 -5.10
C ALA A 52 -6.12 10.43 -3.64
N GLY A 53 -7.12 11.16 -3.12
CA GLY A 53 -7.22 11.51 -1.70
C GLY A 53 -7.40 10.29 -0.77
N ILE A 54 -8.21 9.30 -1.18
CA ILE A 54 -8.33 8.02 -0.47
C ILE A 54 -6.99 7.27 -0.47
N TYR A 55 -6.28 7.26 -1.60
CA TYR A 55 -4.98 6.62 -1.72
C TYR A 55 -3.92 7.29 -0.83
N LEU A 56 -3.89 8.63 -0.80
CA LEU A 56 -3.06 9.40 0.14
C LEU A 56 -3.36 9.05 1.60
N SER A 57 -4.65 8.96 1.95
CA SER A 57 -5.10 8.59 3.30
C SER A 57 -4.65 7.18 3.69
N MET A 58 -4.69 6.24 2.75
CA MET A 58 -4.14 4.89 2.94
C MET A 58 -2.64 4.93 3.27
N GLY A 59 -1.88 5.84 2.65
CA GLY A 59 -0.48 6.05 2.97
C GLY A 59 -0.24 6.50 4.41
N LEU A 60 -1.07 7.39 4.94
CA LEU A 60 -1.03 7.81 6.35
C LEU A 60 -1.36 6.66 7.31
N ILE A 61 -2.35 5.83 6.96
CA ILE A 61 -2.70 4.62 7.72
C ILE A 61 -1.53 3.63 7.73
N CYS A 62 -0.89 3.39 6.58
CA CYS A 62 0.31 2.55 6.49
C CYS A 62 1.47 3.09 7.33
N PHE A 63 1.70 4.41 7.31
CA PHE A 63 2.72 5.06 8.14
C PHE A 63 2.46 4.84 9.63
N TRP A 64 1.22 5.07 10.06
CA TRP A 64 0.82 4.86 11.45
C TRP A 64 0.93 3.39 11.87
N ALA A 65 0.52 2.47 11.00
CA ALA A 65 0.66 1.03 11.23
C ALA A 65 2.14 0.61 11.33
N ALA A 66 3.03 1.22 10.54
CA ALA A 66 4.47 1.00 10.61
C ALA A 66 5.06 1.50 11.94
N TYR A 67 4.62 2.68 12.40
CA TYR A 67 5.03 3.27 13.66
C TYR A 67 4.55 2.44 14.86
N THR A 68 3.30 1.96 14.81
CA THR A 68 2.64 1.20 15.89
C THR A 68 2.62 -0.31 15.66
N VAL A 69 3.54 -0.83 14.83
CA VAL A 69 3.57 -2.24 14.40
C VAL A 69 3.61 -3.24 15.55
N ARG A 70 4.11 -2.85 16.73
CA ARG A 70 4.12 -3.67 17.96
C ARG A 70 2.72 -3.97 18.50
N ILE A 71 1.76 -3.09 18.29
CA ILE A 71 0.42 -3.16 18.87
C ILE A 71 -0.59 -3.68 17.85
N GLN A 72 -0.48 -3.27 16.58
CA GLN A 72 -1.57 -3.43 15.62
C GLN A 72 -1.39 -4.66 14.71
N ARG A 73 -1.76 -5.86 15.17
CA ARG A 73 -1.66 -7.09 14.36
C ARG A 73 -2.68 -7.17 13.22
N THR A 74 -3.96 -7.00 13.54
CA THR A 74 -5.07 -7.15 12.58
C THR A 74 -5.01 -6.10 11.49
N LEU A 75 -4.64 -4.86 11.84
CA LEU A 75 -4.55 -3.79 10.86
C LEU A 75 -3.55 -4.10 9.73
N VAL A 76 -2.42 -4.74 10.05
CA VAL A 76 -1.43 -5.14 9.03
C VAL A 76 -2.01 -6.15 8.04
N TYR A 77 -2.81 -7.10 8.51
CA TYR A 77 -3.50 -8.05 7.62
C TYR A 77 -4.58 -7.36 6.77
N LEU A 78 -5.32 -6.41 7.34
CA LEU A 78 -6.31 -5.62 6.60
C LEU A 78 -5.64 -4.74 5.54
N ILE A 79 -4.50 -4.13 5.85
CA ILE A 79 -3.68 -3.37 4.89
C ILE A 79 -3.20 -4.28 3.77
N ALA A 80 -2.65 -5.46 4.10
CA ALA A 80 -2.22 -6.43 3.10
C ALA A 80 -3.38 -6.86 2.19
N LEU A 81 -4.55 -7.18 2.77
CA LEU A 81 -5.74 -7.52 2.01
C LEU A 81 -6.20 -6.36 1.11
N GLY A 82 -6.21 -5.14 1.63
CA GLY A 82 -6.60 -3.94 0.86
C GLY A 82 -5.68 -3.70 -0.34
N ILE A 83 -4.36 -3.80 -0.15
CA ILE A 83 -3.38 -3.69 -1.24
C ILE A 83 -3.59 -4.81 -2.28
N PHE A 84 -3.84 -6.04 -1.82
CA PHE A 84 -4.09 -7.16 -2.73
C PHE A 84 -5.37 -6.97 -3.56
N ILE A 85 -6.46 -6.49 -2.96
CA ILE A 85 -7.70 -6.17 -3.67
C ILE A 85 -7.46 -5.06 -4.70
N ALA A 86 -6.66 -4.04 -4.36
CA ALA A 86 -6.28 -2.99 -5.30
C ALA A 86 -5.49 -3.55 -6.50
N ALA A 87 -4.54 -4.47 -6.26
CA ALA A 87 -3.78 -5.16 -7.31
C ALA A 87 -4.71 -5.93 -8.26
N LEU A 88 -5.71 -6.64 -7.71
CA LEU A 88 -6.72 -7.33 -8.52
C LEU A 88 -7.53 -6.34 -9.37
N GLY A 89 -7.91 -5.19 -8.83
CA GLY A 89 -8.57 -4.12 -9.59
C GLY A 89 -7.73 -3.66 -10.79
N ARG A 90 -6.42 -3.50 -10.61
CA ARG A 90 -5.48 -3.15 -11.69
C ARG A 90 -5.39 -4.26 -12.75
N ILE A 91 -5.28 -5.52 -12.33
CA ILE A 91 -5.25 -6.67 -13.25
C ILE A 91 -6.54 -6.74 -14.06
N LEU A 92 -7.70 -6.56 -13.42
CA LEU A 92 -9.00 -6.55 -14.09
C LEU A 92 -9.05 -5.41 -15.13
N SER A 93 -8.62 -4.20 -14.77
CA SER A 93 -8.57 -3.08 -15.72
C SER A 93 -7.66 -3.39 -16.91
N ILE A 94 -6.48 -3.97 -16.69
CA ILE A 94 -5.55 -4.35 -17.77
C ILE A 94 -6.19 -5.43 -18.66
N SER A 95 -6.90 -6.39 -18.08
CA SER A 95 -7.53 -7.48 -18.83
C SER A 95 -8.71 -7.01 -19.71
N ILE A 96 -9.38 -5.92 -19.33
CA ILE A 96 -10.56 -5.39 -20.03
C ILE A 96 -10.19 -4.30 -21.03
N VAL A 97 -9.32 -3.37 -20.63
CA VAL A 97 -9.04 -2.13 -21.39
C VAL A 97 -7.63 -2.17 -22.02
N GLY A 98 -6.76 -3.09 -21.58
CA GLY A 98 -5.38 -3.19 -22.03
C GLY A 98 -4.38 -2.52 -21.08
N LEU A 99 -3.09 -2.70 -21.37
CA LEU A 99 -2.01 -2.05 -20.62
C LEU A 99 -1.93 -0.56 -20.98
N PRO A 100 -1.92 0.35 -20.00
CA PRO A 100 -1.70 1.76 -20.29
C PRO A 100 -0.23 2.03 -20.65
N GLU A 101 0.01 3.06 -21.47
CA GLU A 101 1.36 3.50 -21.81
C GLU A 101 1.89 4.52 -20.79
N PRO A 102 3.19 4.51 -20.45
CA PRO A 102 4.20 3.51 -20.82
C PRO A 102 4.05 2.21 -19.99
N PRO A 103 4.09 1.01 -20.62
CA PRO A 103 3.82 -0.26 -19.93
C PRO A 103 4.74 -0.55 -18.74
N GLU A 104 6.00 -0.14 -18.84
CA GLU A 104 7.04 -0.36 -17.82
C GLU A 104 6.66 0.24 -16.46
N LEU A 105 6.07 1.43 -16.47
CA LEU A 105 5.69 2.15 -15.26
C LEU A 105 4.54 1.44 -14.54
N TRP A 106 3.55 0.96 -15.30
CA TRP A 106 2.38 0.27 -14.74
C TRP A 106 2.70 -1.13 -14.24
N ILE A 107 3.59 -1.85 -14.92
CA ILE A 107 4.13 -3.13 -14.43
C ILE A 107 4.97 -2.89 -13.17
N GLY A 108 5.74 -1.80 -13.15
CA GLY A 108 6.49 -1.35 -11.99
C GLY A 108 5.62 -1.07 -10.77
N TYR A 109 4.39 -0.58 -10.94
CA TYR A 109 3.41 -0.40 -9.86
C TYR A 109 2.70 -1.70 -9.45
N LEU A 110 2.34 -2.54 -10.42
CA LEU A 110 1.67 -3.81 -10.14
C LEU A 110 2.56 -4.77 -9.35
N THR A 111 3.86 -4.74 -9.59
CA THR A 111 4.84 -5.60 -8.92
C THR A 111 4.82 -5.45 -7.38
N PRO A 112 5.02 -4.26 -6.78
CA PRO A 112 4.91 -4.09 -5.33
C PRO A 112 3.48 -4.30 -4.83
N GLU A 113 2.44 -3.98 -5.60
CA GLU A 113 1.04 -4.25 -5.22
C GLU A 113 0.75 -5.75 -5.03
N ILE A 114 1.43 -6.65 -5.76
CA ILE A 114 1.29 -8.11 -5.58
C ILE A 114 2.27 -8.62 -4.52
N LEU A 115 3.54 -8.18 -4.54
CA LEU A 115 4.57 -8.73 -3.65
C LEU A 115 4.42 -8.27 -2.21
N LEU A 116 4.14 -6.98 -1.96
CA LEU A 116 4.00 -6.44 -0.61
C LEU A 116 2.95 -7.17 0.25
N PRO A 117 1.71 -7.44 -0.22
CA PRO A 117 0.73 -8.10 0.62
C PRO A 117 1.12 -9.55 0.96
N ILE A 118 1.78 -10.26 0.04
CA ILE A 118 2.29 -11.61 0.28
C ILE A 118 3.40 -11.58 1.33
N ILE A 119 4.38 -10.67 1.18
CA ILE A 119 5.48 -10.51 2.13
C ILE A 119 4.95 -10.10 3.50
N LEU A 120 4.00 -9.16 3.56
CA LEU A 120 3.35 -8.73 4.81
C LEU A 120 2.64 -9.89 5.50
N ALA A 121 1.85 -10.68 4.77
CA ALA A 121 1.13 -11.82 5.34
C ALA A 121 2.08 -12.90 5.88
N ILE A 122 3.15 -13.24 5.15
CA ILE A 122 4.14 -14.23 5.56
C ILE A 122 4.98 -13.73 6.74
N ALA A 123 5.45 -12.49 6.68
CA ALA A 123 6.27 -11.91 7.76
C ALA A 123 5.46 -11.75 9.05
N GLN A 124 4.17 -11.40 8.93
CA GLN A 124 3.27 -11.27 10.07
C GLN A 124 2.92 -12.63 10.69
N SER A 125 2.72 -13.69 9.90
CA SER A 125 2.44 -15.03 10.42
C SER A 125 3.63 -15.65 11.16
N ARG A 126 4.85 -15.28 10.77
CA ARG A 126 6.11 -15.72 11.44
C ARG A 126 6.47 -14.90 12.68
N ARG A 127 5.64 -13.95 13.09
CA ARG A 127 5.91 -13.09 14.23
C ARG A 127 5.60 -13.84 15.53
N LYS A 128 6.63 -14.17 16.33
CA LYS A 128 6.46 -14.77 17.67
C LYS A 128 5.64 -13.84 18.57
N GLU A 129 4.70 -14.41 19.32
CA GLU A 129 3.98 -13.68 20.37
C GLU A 129 4.98 -13.21 21.41
N ILE A 130 4.92 -11.93 21.76
CA ILE A 130 5.48 -11.47 23.03
C ILE A 130 4.34 -11.73 24.01
N GLN A 131 4.42 -12.86 24.72
CA GLN A 131 3.63 -13.08 25.94
C GLN A 131 4.13 -12.14 27.02
#